data_AF-A0A9W9A1S7-F1
#
_entry.id   AF-A0A9W9A1S7-F1
#
_cell.length_a   1.000
_cell.length_b   1.000
_cell.length_c   1.000
_cell.angle_alpha   90.00
_cell.angle_beta   90.00
_cell.angle_gamma   90.00
#
_symmetry.space_group_name_H-M   'P 1'
#
loop_
_entity.id
_entity.type
_entity.pdbx_description
1 polymer ?
#
loop_
_entity_poly.entity_id
_entity_poly.type
_entity_poly.pdbx_seq_one_letter_code
_entity_poly.pdbx_strand_id
1 'polypeptide(L)'
;MMDELAVIGSFVFCRAHGYKLCAAFPALTEAYFMDRPPISYVFEKTVPRTIGKELKYECKEHHESDCTRCFDWTATAVENIKQQAKLKNSKVMPVDISRKEKLQFLHSMGVDLPSTTRLSEDTIEKKFRGAIDDSQSFATLIARPPFDPSTLPLWSKNTCKTTLLEAVRRVNFEEAFAHSRARSAGKENAWDLFGNTFMDARQTIMGLADGLDKGVKTAMIQDKDTKYAICVRVVEVCMLNKETPVMVVLYCRGTRDAPAFDTLQWVQEVVSNRKSPALKVTATPEEQKLLLAILNLNARRLSSAYPVKRNSSGTEATFALSFLLPLGPVNQQAIGKLTRHPGCVVCGKKTVSKCSRCLAMTYCGAECQRVHWKEHKPTCNSLHGGEWAEITFSMQPTEMRLAAAMGKKLFMATWNNMARPTMDNTNIKSYEDENPLPPNIHSLNPFLIKMQRGLTSAMPPIMIYDRTRSIEAYLCRDIDLEGYDKTMAQMHTGQRGLKIYRWVKRIGDDKLSVCLNRAPPKDPQW
;
A
#
# COMPACT_ATOMS: atom_id res chain seq x y z
N MET A 1 -35.39 -7.98 21.82
CA MET A 1 -35.04 -8.09 20.38
C MET A 1 -35.97 -7.29 19.47
N MET A 2 -37.29 -7.23 19.70
CA MET A 2 -38.17 -6.28 18.98
C MET A 2 -38.10 -4.84 19.52
N ASP A 3 -37.80 -4.65 20.81
CA ASP A 3 -37.77 -3.30 21.42
C ASP A 3 -36.49 -2.49 21.11
N GLU A 4 -35.35 -3.13 20.82
CA GLU A 4 -34.12 -2.45 20.38
C GLU A 4 -34.16 -2.05 18.89
N LEU A 5 -34.96 -2.76 18.08
CA LEU A 5 -35.13 -2.48 16.65
C LEU A 5 -35.98 -1.23 16.39
N ALA A 6 -36.81 -0.83 17.34
CA ALA A 6 -37.51 0.44 17.28
C ALA A 6 -36.53 1.62 17.25
N VAL A 7 -35.34 1.51 17.87
CA VAL A 7 -34.42 2.64 18.04
C VAL A 7 -33.63 2.97 16.77
N ILE A 8 -33.27 1.98 15.94
CA ILE A 8 -32.56 2.22 14.66
C ILE A 8 -33.55 2.62 13.55
N GLY A 9 -34.76 2.07 13.56
CA GLY A 9 -35.86 2.57 12.72
C GLY A 9 -36.26 4.00 13.09
N SER A 10 -35.97 4.44 14.32
CA SER A 10 -36.37 5.76 14.80
C SER A 10 -35.48 6.94 14.46
N PHE A 11 -34.29 6.70 13.90
CA PHE A 11 -33.42 7.80 13.44
C PHE A 11 -33.80 8.38 12.07
N VAL A 12 -34.86 7.86 11.43
CA VAL A 12 -35.27 8.26 10.07
C VAL A 12 -36.69 8.86 10.06
N PHE A 13 -37.27 9.19 11.22
CA PHE A 13 -38.69 9.53 11.28
C PHE A 13 -39.07 10.88 10.66
N CYS A 14 -39.88 10.76 9.61
CA CYS A 14 -41.12 11.51 9.41
C CYS A 14 -41.78 11.85 10.77
N ARG A 15 -42.28 13.08 10.95
CA ARG A 15 -42.82 13.72 12.18
C ARG A 15 -43.68 12.88 13.16
N ALA A 16 -44.11 11.67 12.81
CA ALA A 16 -45.13 10.92 13.52
C ALA A 16 -44.67 10.15 14.80
N HIS A 17 -43.37 10.08 15.14
CA HIS A 17 -42.88 9.20 16.23
C HIS A 17 -42.04 9.88 17.33
N GLY A 18 -42.16 11.20 17.50
CA GLY A 18 -41.42 11.98 18.51
C GLY A 18 -41.51 11.41 19.94
N TYR A 19 -42.70 10.95 20.33
CA TYR A 19 -42.94 10.36 21.66
C TYR A 19 -42.09 9.12 21.98
N LYS A 20 -41.77 8.25 21.00
CA LYS A 20 -40.94 7.05 21.23
C LYS A 20 -39.45 7.39 21.38
N LEU A 21 -39.00 8.45 20.72
CA LEU A 21 -37.62 8.92 20.77
C LEU A 21 -37.29 9.62 22.09
N CYS A 22 -38.22 10.39 22.66
CA CYS A 22 -38.05 11.00 23.99
C CYS A 22 -37.92 9.95 25.11
N ALA A 23 -38.56 8.79 24.96
CA ALA A 23 -38.40 7.67 25.90
C ALA A 23 -37.01 7.02 25.82
N ALA A 24 -36.38 6.99 24.65
CA ALA A 24 -35.04 6.45 24.44
C ALA A 24 -33.92 7.46 24.76
N PHE A 25 -34.21 8.77 24.68
CA PHE A 25 -33.25 9.85 24.91
C PHE A 25 -33.85 10.94 25.83
N PRO A 26 -33.89 10.72 27.16
CA PRO A 26 -34.58 11.61 28.10
C PRO A 26 -34.05 13.04 28.15
N ALA A 27 -32.83 13.26 27.68
CA ALA A 27 -32.19 14.58 27.62
C ALA A 27 -32.61 15.42 26.40
N LEU A 28 -33.38 14.87 25.46
CA LEU A 28 -33.80 15.53 24.23
C LEU A 28 -35.33 15.64 24.18
N THR A 29 -35.82 16.86 23.98
CA THR A 29 -37.25 17.16 23.92
C THR A 29 -37.84 16.78 22.56
N GLU A 30 -39.15 16.55 22.50
CA GLU A 30 -39.85 16.24 21.25
C GLU A 30 -39.66 17.36 20.22
N ALA A 31 -39.62 18.61 20.68
CA ALA A 31 -39.31 19.79 19.87
C ALA A 31 -37.94 19.70 19.16
N TYR A 32 -36.91 19.15 19.83
CA TYR A 32 -35.57 19.00 19.25
C TYR A 32 -35.55 18.09 18.02
N PHE A 33 -36.42 17.08 17.96
CA PHE A 33 -36.52 16.16 16.83
C PHE A 33 -37.44 16.69 15.72
N MET A 34 -38.44 17.51 16.06
CA MET A 34 -39.46 17.98 15.12
C MET A 34 -39.02 19.18 14.25
N ASP A 35 -37.93 19.86 14.64
CA ASP A 35 -37.39 21.04 13.93
C ASP A 35 -36.30 20.70 12.89
N ARG A 36 -35.95 19.42 12.71
CA ARG A 36 -34.92 19.01 11.73
C ARG A 36 -35.54 18.56 10.40
N PRO A 37 -34.93 18.92 9.25
CA PRO A 37 -35.31 18.33 7.98
C PRO A 37 -35.04 16.81 7.99
N PRO A 38 -35.90 16.00 7.35
CA PRO A 38 -35.66 14.56 7.22
C PRO A 38 -34.40 14.33 6.38
N ILE A 39 -33.70 13.24 6.64
CA ILE A 39 -32.44 12.93 5.95
C ILE A 39 -32.61 12.82 4.42
N SER A 40 -33.80 12.45 3.96
CA SER A 40 -34.18 12.43 2.54
C SER A 40 -34.15 13.82 1.88
N TYR A 41 -34.36 14.89 2.66
CA TYR A 41 -34.20 16.28 2.20
C TYR A 41 -32.72 16.65 2.11
N VAL A 42 -31.90 16.20 3.06
CA VAL A 42 -30.43 16.39 3.04
C VAL A 42 -29.79 15.73 1.80
N PHE A 43 -30.35 14.62 1.34
CA PHE A 43 -29.92 13.93 0.10
C PHE A 43 -30.61 14.44 -1.17
N GLU A 44 -31.33 15.57 -1.13
CA GLU A 44 -32.04 16.19 -2.26
C GLU A 44 -33.10 15.29 -2.92
N LYS A 45 -33.61 14.29 -2.19
CA LYS A 45 -34.61 13.33 -2.69
C LYS A 45 -36.05 13.69 -2.34
N THR A 46 -36.26 14.67 -1.46
CA THR A 46 -37.58 15.22 -1.11
C THR A 46 -37.62 16.73 -1.29
N VAL A 47 -38.82 17.27 -1.48
CA VAL A 47 -39.10 18.70 -1.56
C VAL A 47 -40.00 19.12 -0.41
N PRO A 48 -39.75 20.28 0.23
CA PRO A 48 -40.57 20.78 1.31
C PRO A 48 -41.86 21.37 0.75
N ARG A 49 -42.97 21.07 1.40
CA ARG A 49 -44.30 21.60 1.08
C ARG A 49 -44.98 22.04 2.36
N THR A 50 -45.41 23.30 2.39
CA THR A 50 -46.14 23.86 3.51
C THR A 50 -47.62 23.52 3.37
N ILE A 51 -48.16 22.77 4.32
CA ILE A 51 -49.60 22.46 4.40
C ILE A 51 -50.11 23.02 5.73
N GLY A 52 -50.81 24.16 5.68
CA GLY A 52 -51.23 24.89 6.88
C GLY A 52 -50.05 25.52 7.63
N LYS A 53 -49.91 25.24 8.93
CA LYS A 53 -48.78 25.67 9.76
C LYS A 53 -47.64 24.63 9.82
N GLU A 54 -47.78 23.52 9.10
CA GLU A 54 -46.83 22.40 9.15
C GLU A 54 -46.01 22.28 7.88
N LEU A 55 -44.70 22.08 8.05
CA LEU A 55 -43.78 21.77 6.97
C LEU A 55 -43.75 20.25 6.76
N LYS A 56 -44.22 19.77 5.61
CA LYS A 56 -44.13 18.36 5.20
C LYS A 56 -43.11 18.21 4.07
N TYR A 57 -42.59 17.00 3.90
CA TYR A 57 -41.61 16.68 2.85
C TYR A 57 -42.19 15.57 1.96
N GLU A 58 -42.23 15.82 0.67
CA GLU A 58 -42.75 14.88 -0.34
C GLU A 58 -41.60 14.43 -1.25
N CYS A 59 -41.66 13.20 -1.75
CA CYS A 59 -40.69 12.71 -2.73
C CYS A 59 -40.64 13.62 -3.97
N LYS A 60 -39.44 13.95 -4.44
CA LYS A 60 -39.24 14.83 -5.60
C LYS A 60 -39.82 14.27 -6.90
N GLU A 61 -39.88 12.94 -7.05
CA GLU A 61 -40.34 12.28 -8.28
C GLU A 61 -41.83 11.93 -8.24
N HIS A 62 -42.33 11.50 -7.07
CA HIS A 62 -43.69 10.97 -6.95
C HIS A 62 -44.64 11.87 -6.15
N HIS A 63 -44.14 12.95 -5.54
CA HIS A 63 -44.92 13.88 -4.71
C HIS A 63 -45.72 13.22 -3.58
N GLU A 64 -45.28 12.04 -3.14
CA GLU A 64 -45.88 11.29 -2.04
C GLU A 64 -45.05 11.49 -0.76
N SER A 65 -45.74 11.68 0.37
CA SER A 65 -45.14 11.51 1.70
C SER A 65 -44.82 10.03 1.91
N ASP A 66 -43.58 9.72 2.29
CA ASP A 66 -43.09 8.34 2.49
C ASP A 66 -43.20 7.44 1.25
N CYS A 67 -42.79 7.96 0.09
CA CYS A 67 -42.80 7.22 -1.17
C CYS A 67 -42.00 5.90 -1.10
N THR A 68 -42.70 4.78 -1.01
CA THR A 68 -42.12 3.43 -0.95
C THR A 68 -41.48 2.99 -2.27
N ARG A 69 -41.75 3.72 -3.37
CA ARG A 69 -41.16 3.47 -4.70
C ARG A 69 -39.75 4.05 -4.83
N CYS A 70 -39.52 5.25 -4.32
CA CYS A 70 -38.18 5.87 -4.31
C CYS A 70 -37.35 5.47 -3.09
N PHE A 71 -38.01 5.07 -2.01
CA PHE A 71 -37.37 4.71 -0.76
C PHE A 71 -37.92 3.39 -0.24
N ASP A 72 -37.34 2.28 -0.70
CA ASP A 72 -37.55 0.98 -0.05
C ASP A 72 -36.69 0.94 1.22
N TRP A 73 -37.18 1.64 2.24
CA TRP A 73 -36.56 1.69 3.56
C TRP A 73 -36.51 0.32 4.21
N THR A 74 -37.47 -0.55 3.88
CA THR A 74 -37.48 -1.94 4.35
C THR A 74 -36.30 -2.70 3.75
N ALA A 75 -36.07 -2.62 2.43
CA ALA A 75 -34.91 -3.23 1.79
C ALA A 75 -33.60 -2.63 2.30
N THR A 76 -33.51 -1.30 2.45
CA THR A 76 -32.33 -0.60 2.95
C THR A 76 -32.03 -0.97 4.40
N ALA A 77 -33.05 -1.02 5.26
CA ALA A 77 -32.92 -1.44 6.66
C ALA A 77 -32.58 -2.93 6.76
N VAL A 78 -33.20 -3.80 5.97
CA VAL A 78 -32.89 -5.23 5.91
C VAL A 78 -31.47 -5.46 5.40
N GLU A 79 -31.01 -4.69 4.41
CA GLU A 79 -29.65 -4.76 3.91
C GLU A 79 -28.64 -4.25 4.95
N ASN A 80 -28.93 -3.15 5.63
CA ASN A 80 -28.15 -2.68 6.78
C ASN A 80 -28.14 -3.68 7.95
N ILE A 81 -29.26 -4.33 8.26
CA ILE A 81 -29.36 -5.38 9.28
C ILE A 81 -28.55 -6.61 8.87
N LYS A 82 -28.66 -7.04 7.60
CA LYS A 82 -27.85 -8.15 7.06
C LYS A 82 -26.36 -7.80 7.06
N GLN A 83 -26.00 -6.55 6.77
CA GLN A 83 -24.64 -6.05 6.89
C GLN A 83 -24.19 -6.07 8.35
N GLN A 84 -24.93 -5.48 9.28
CA GLN A 84 -24.62 -5.46 10.71
C GLN A 84 -24.54 -6.87 11.32
N ALA A 85 -25.40 -7.80 10.91
CA ALA A 85 -25.33 -9.21 11.31
C ALA A 85 -24.10 -9.92 10.74
N LYS A 86 -23.73 -9.64 9.48
CA LYS A 86 -22.44 -10.09 8.90
C LYS A 86 -21.25 -9.48 9.65
N LEU A 87 -21.35 -8.24 10.10
CA LEU A 87 -20.31 -7.53 10.84
C LEU A 87 -20.09 -8.07 12.24
N LYS A 88 -21.16 -8.43 12.97
CA LYS A 88 -21.07 -9.08 14.28
C LYS A 88 -20.35 -10.45 14.22
N ASN A 89 -20.39 -11.13 13.08
CA ASN A 89 -19.72 -12.42 12.84
C ASN A 89 -18.40 -12.31 12.05
N SER A 90 -17.97 -11.09 11.69
CA SER A 90 -16.79 -10.87 10.85
C SER A 90 -15.54 -10.64 11.69
N LYS A 91 -14.45 -11.38 11.40
CA LYS A 91 -13.10 -11.11 11.94
C LYS A 91 -12.53 -9.76 11.51
N VAL A 92 -13.17 -9.06 10.58
CA VAL A 92 -12.67 -7.84 9.94
C VAL A 92 -13.68 -6.69 10.02
N MET A 93 -13.17 -5.48 10.15
CA MET A 93 -13.96 -4.25 10.14
C MET A 93 -14.29 -3.82 8.70
N PRO A 94 -15.49 -3.31 8.41
CA PRO A 94 -15.83 -2.84 7.08
C PRO A 94 -15.09 -1.54 6.80
N VAL A 95 -14.44 -1.46 5.65
CA VAL A 95 -13.77 -0.26 5.18
C VAL A 95 -14.20 -0.05 3.74
N ASP A 96 -14.88 1.06 3.49
CA ASP A 96 -15.20 1.47 2.14
C ASP A 96 -14.01 2.23 1.54
N ILE A 97 -13.35 1.57 0.59
CA ILE A 97 -12.20 2.09 -0.15
C ILE A 97 -12.58 2.08 -1.63
N SER A 98 -12.82 3.27 -2.16
CA SER A 98 -13.13 3.46 -3.56
C SER A 98 -11.96 3.06 -4.47
N ARG A 99 -12.27 2.78 -5.75
CA ARG A 99 -11.25 2.54 -6.78
C ARG A 99 -10.19 3.66 -6.81
N LYS A 100 -10.64 4.91 -6.71
CA LYS A 100 -9.76 6.10 -6.73
C LYS A 100 -8.78 6.07 -5.57
N GLU A 101 -9.25 5.77 -4.37
CA GLU A 101 -8.41 5.67 -3.16
C GLU A 101 -7.41 4.52 -3.27
N LYS A 102 -7.81 3.34 -3.78
CA LYS A 102 -6.85 2.23 -4.00
C LYS A 102 -5.73 2.61 -4.96
N LEU A 103 -6.05 3.34 -6.03
CA LEU A 103 -5.04 3.85 -6.98
C LEU A 103 -4.11 4.88 -6.31
N GLN A 104 -4.65 5.77 -5.47
CA GLN A 104 -3.85 6.71 -4.68
C GLN A 104 -2.94 6.00 -3.67
N PHE A 105 -3.42 4.95 -3.00
CA PHE A 105 -2.61 4.14 -2.09
C PHE A 105 -1.49 3.43 -2.83
N LEU A 106 -1.80 2.77 -3.95
CA LEU A 106 -0.79 2.15 -4.82
C LEU A 106 0.29 3.16 -5.25
N HIS A 107 -0.11 4.34 -5.70
CA HIS A 107 0.81 5.42 -6.04
C HIS A 107 1.69 5.84 -4.84
N SER A 108 1.09 6.02 -3.66
CA SER A 108 1.82 6.38 -2.44
C SER A 108 2.85 5.32 -2.02
N MET A 109 2.65 4.06 -2.41
CA MET A 109 3.56 2.92 -2.21
C MET A 109 4.58 2.74 -3.35
N GLY A 110 4.62 3.64 -4.35
CA GLY A 110 5.51 3.57 -5.51
C GLY A 110 5.02 2.67 -6.65
N VAL A 111 3.78 2.20 -6.59
CA VAL A 111 3.14 1.40 -7.66
C VAL A 111 2.36 2.31 -8.59
N ASP A 112 3.07 2.92 -9.52
CA ASP A 112 2.48 3.81 -10.53
C ASP A 112 1.73 3.02 -11.60
N LEU A 113 0.41 3.19 -11.65
CA LEU A 113 -0.45 2.72 -12.72
C LEU A 113 -0.87 3.88 -13.62
N PRO A 114 -1.07 3.66 -14.94
CA PRO A 114 -1.52 4.69 -15.86
C PRO A 114 -2.79 5.39 -15.36
N SER A 115 -2.88 6.72 -15.50
CA SER A 115 -4.05 7.47 -15.03
C SER A 115 -5.33 7.04 -15.75
N THR A 116 -5.19 6.56 -16.99
CA THR A 116 -6.27 6.04 -17.83
C THR A 116 -6.54 4.55 -17.64
N THR A 117 -6.06 3.94 -16.56
CA THR A 117 -6.18 2.49 -16.34
C THR A 117 -7.63 2.01 -16.27
N ARG A 118 -7.96 1.04 -17.11
CA ARG A 118 -9.25 0.32 -17.15
C ARG A 118 -9.12 -1.11 -16.65
N LEU A 119 -8.14 -1.38 -15.79
CA LEU A 119 -8.01 -2.67 -15.12
C LEU A 119 -9.28 -2.99 -14.32
N SER A 120 -9.64 -4.27 -14.23
CA SER A 120 -10.78 -4.69 -13.42
C SER A 120 -10.58 -4.37 -11.94
N GLU A 121 -11.68 -4.21 -11.20
CA GLU A 121 -11.64 -4.02 -9.73
C GLU A 121 -10.86 -5.14 -9.04
N ASP A 122 -11.05 -6.40 -9.45
CA ASP A 122 -10.31 -7.55 -8.92
C ASP A 122 -8.79 -7.42 -9.17
N THR A 123 -8.37 -6.90 -10.32
CA THR A 123 -6.95 -6.71 -10.61
C THR A 123 -6.34 -5.60 -9.74
N ILE A 124 -7.06 -4.50 -9.55
CA ILE A 124 -6.62 -3.41 -8.66
C ILE A 124 -6.56 -3.91 -7.21
N GLU A 125 -7.57 -4.65 -6.77
CA GLU A 125 -7.60 -5.25 -5.44
C GLU A 125 -6.43 -6.19 -5.21
N LYS A 126 -6.12 -7.07 -6.17
CA LYS A 126 -4.94 -7.96 -6.10
C LYS A 126 -3.63 -7.18 -6.01
N LYS A 127 -3.47 -6.12 -6.81
CA LYS A 127 -2.27 -5.26 -6.75
C LYS A 127 -2.18 -4.52 -5.42
N PHE A 128 -3.30 -4.01 -4.91
CA PHE A 128 -3.36 -3.31 -3.63
C PHE A 128 -2.96 -4.22 -2.46
N ARG A 129 -3.55 -5.43 -2.39
CA ARG A 129 -3.19 -6.43 -1.38
C ARG A 129 -1.74 -6.89 -1.52
N GLY A 130 -1.25 -7.08 -2.75
CA GLY A 130 0.14 -7.41 -3.02
C GLY A 130 1.10 -6.33 -2.52
N ALA A 131 0.80 -5.06 -2.77
CA ALA A 131 1.60 -3.94 -2.28
C ALA A 131 1.67 -3.92 -0.74
N ILE A 132 0.53 -4.14 -0.05
CA ILE A 132 0.49 -4.27 1.41
C ILE A 132 1.36 -5.45 1.89
N ASP A 133 1.28 -6.59 1.23
CA ASP A 133 2.06 -7.79 1.59
C ASP A 133 3.57 -7.55 1.44
N ASP A 134 3.97 -6.98 0.31
CA ASP A 134 5.37 -6.65 0.02
C ASP A 134 5.90 -5.59 1.00
N SER A 135 5.08 -4.58 1.35
CA SER A 135 5.46 -3.57 2.35
C SER A 135 5.69 -4.15 3.75
N GLN A 136 5.01 -5.25 4.08
CA GLN A 136 5.20 -5.98 5.33
C GLN A 136 6.25 -7.07 5.23
N SER A 137 6.85 -7.30 4.05
CA SER A 137 7.70 -8.48 3.77
C SER A 137 7.01 -9.79 4.18
N PHE A 138 5.68 -9.86 4.03
CA PHE A 138 4.85 -10.89 4.67
C PHE A 138 5.28 -12.31 4.28
N ALA A 139 5.45 -12.56 2.98
CA ALA A 139 5.82 -13.89 2.47
C ALA A 139 7.21 -14.36 2.95
N THR A 140 8.11 -13.43 3.28
CA THR A 140 9.45 -13.73 3.80
C THR A 140 9.40 -14.01 5.31
N LEU A 141 8.56 -13.29 6.05
CA LEU A 141 8.49 -13.38 7.51
C LEU A 141 7.55 -14.49 8.00
N ILE A 142 6.47 -14.75 7.27
CA ILE A 142 5.42 -15.70 7.65
C ILE A 142 5.20 -16.65 6.48
N ALA A 143 5.79 -17.85 6.59
CA ALA A 143 5.80 -18.82 5.50
C ALA A 143 4.40 -19.38 5.18
N ARG A 144 3.52 -19.56 6.18
CA ARG A 144 2.18 -20.11 6.00
C ARG A 144 1.16 -19.47 6.95
N PRO A 145 0.12 -18.78 6.42
CA PRO A 145 -1.05 -18.41 7.21
C PRO A 145 -2.04 -19.60 7.32
N PRO A 146 -2.88 -19.68 8.38
CA PRO A 146 -2.95 -18.75 9.49
C PRO A 146 -1.75 -18.86 10.44
N PHE A 147 -1.24 -17.72 10.87
CA PHE A 147 -0.11 -17.59 11.77
C PHE A 147 -0.60 -17.50 13.22
N ASP A 148 0.09 -18.19 14.14
CA ASP A 148 -0.21 -18.20 15.57
C ASP A 148 0.98 -17.62 16.37
N PRO A 149 0.83 -16.41 16.94
CA PRO A 149 1.91 -15.77 17.70
C PRO A 149 2.11 -16.36 19.11
N SER A 150 1.24 -17.24 19.60
CA SER A 150 1.32 -17.76 20.99
C SER A 150 2.59 -18.56 21.29
N THR A 151 3.26 -19.09 20.27
CA THR A 151 4.51 -19.85 20.40
C THR A 151 5.76 -18.97 20.31
N LEU A 152 5.61 -17.68 20.01
CA LEU A 152 6.74 -16.78 19.81
C LEU A 152 7.26 -16.20 21.14
N PRO A 153 8.57 -15.95 21.24
CA PRO A 153 9.13 -15.23 22.38
C PRO A 153 8.54 -13.82 22.50
N LEU A 154 8.33 -13.34 23.73
CA LEU A 154 7.88 -11.98 23.98
C LEU A 154 9.00 -10.97 23.71
N TRP A 155 8.61 -9.82 23.14
CA TRP A 155 9.48 -8.67 23.00
C TRP A 155 9.70 -7.99 24.35
N SER A 156 10.95 -7.84 24.75
CA SER A 156 11.34 -7.19 25.99
C SER A 156 12.76 -6.64 25.87
N LYS A 157 13.15 -5.76 26.81
CA LYS A 157 14.54 -5.27 26.92
C LYS A 157 15.55 -6.40 27.19
N ASN A 158 15.09 -7.53 27.72
CA ASN A 158 15.95 -8.68 28.00
C ASN A 158 16.15 -9.56 26.76
N THR A 159 15.18 -9.58 25.85
CA THR A 159 15.20 -10.40 24.64
C THR A 159 15.75 -9.66 23.42
N CYS A 160 15.59 -8.32 23.36
CA CYS A 160 16.15 -7.46 22.32
C CYS A 160 16.93 -6.28 22.91
N LYS A 161 18.11 -6.01 22.34
CA LYS A 161 18.99 -4.89 22.74
C LYS A 161 18.54 -3.52 22.19
N THR A 162 17.61 -3.52 21.23
CA THR A 162 17.09 -2.32 20.57
C THR A 162 15.70 -1.97 21.09
N THR A 163 15.34 -0.70 21.01
CA THR A 163 13.96 -0.25 21.30
C THR A 163 13.00 -0.80 20.26
N LEU A 164 11.71 -0.90 20.59
CA LEU A 164 10.69 -1.35 19.66
C LEU A 164 10.58 -0.39 18.47
N LEU A 165 10.68 0.93 18.70
CA LEU A 165 10.71 1.94 17.65
C LEU A 165 11.80 1.65 16.61
N GLU A 166 13.02 1.35 17.04
CA GLU A 166 14.15 1.10 16.15
C GLU A 166 13.99 -0.24 15.43
N ALA A 167 13.41 -1.23 16.12
CA ALA A 167 13.09 -2.52 15.54
C ALA A 167 11.93 -2.48 14.54
N VAL A 168 11.00 -1.52 14.63
CA VAL A 168 9.92 -1.29 13.67
C VAL A 168 10.37 -0.39 12.52
N ARG A 169 11.33 0.51 12.73
CA ARG A 169 11.81 1.41 11.68
C ARG A 169 12.37 0.63 10.48
N ARG A 170 11.72 0.76 9.32
CA ARG A 170 12.17 0.28 8.01
C ARG A 170 12.44 1.51 7.17
N VAL A 171 13.69 1.74 6.77
CA VAL A 171 14.12 2.90 5.96
C VAL A 171 14.99 2.38 4.84
N ASN A 172 14.96 3.00 3.67
CA ASN A 172 15.86 2.70 2.58
C ASN A 172 16.87 3.84 2.32
N PHE A 173 17.87 3.61 1.48
CA PHE A 173 18.86 4.65 1.17
C PHE A 173 18.26 5.86 0.46
N GLU A 174 17.26 5.65 -0.42
CA GLU A 174 16.59 6.77 -1.09
C GLU A 174 15.98 7.74 -0.08
N GLU A 175 15.32 7.21 0.95
CA GLU A 175 14.74 7.98 2.03
C GLU A 175 15.79 8.64 2.90
N ALA A 176 16.85 7.92 3.27
CA ALA A 176 17.98 8.48 4.01
C ALA A 176 18.62 9.66 3.25
N PHE A 177 18.83 9.51 1.94
CA PHE A 177 19.35 10.59 1.10
C PHE A 177 18.36 11.74 0.94
N ALA A 178 17.06 11.47 0.84
CA ALA A 178 16.04 12.51 0.80
C ALA A 178 16.07 13.36 2.08
N HIS A 179 16.14 12.73 3.26
CA HIS A 179 16.28 13.43 4.54
C HIS A 179 17.59 14.21 4.63
N SER A 180 18.71 13.63 4.18
CA SER A 180 20.01 14.34 4.15
C SER A 180 19.96 15.59 3.27
N ARG A 181 19.34 15.51 2.07
CA ARG A 181 19.14 16.65 1.17
C ARG A 181 18.23 17.71 1.79
N ALA A 182 17.13 17.28 2.41
CA ALA A 182 16.18 18.19 3.07
C ALA A 182 16.88 18.99 4.18
N ARG A 183 17.64 18.32 5.05
CA ARG A 183 18.42 18.97 6.11
C ARG A 183 19.47 19.94 5.56
N SER A 184 20.15 19.56 4.48
CA SER A 184 21.12 20.44 3.80
C SER A 184 20.46 21.68 3.20
N ALA A 185 19.17 21.60 2.85
CA ALA A 185 18.36 22.71 2.36
C ALA A 185 17.60 23.45 3.48
N GLY A 186 17.93 23.21 4.75
CA GLY A 186 17.29 23.86 5.90
C GLY A 186 15.88 23.34 6.24
N LYS A 187 15.44 22.25 5.63
CA LYS A 187 14.16 21.58 5.97
C LYS A 187 14.37 20.51 7.02
N GLU A 188 13.45 20.43 7.98
CA GLU A 188 13.50 19.42 9.04
C GLU A 188 13.23 18.00 8.49
N ASN A 189 12.25 17.88 7.59
CA ASN A 189 11.80 16.61 7.00
C ASN A 189 11.84 16.65 5.46
N ALA A 190 12.04 15.48 4.84
CA ALA A 190 12.05 15.33 3.40
C ALA A 190 10.66 15.33 2.77
N TRP A 191 9.64 14.99 3.56
CA TRP A 191 8.24 15.01 3.17
C TRP A 191 7.45 15.79 4.21
N ASP A 192 6.42 16.49 3.73
CA ASP A 192 5.47 17.16 4.59
C ASP A 192 4.56 16.12 5.27
N LEU A 193 4.17 16.40 6.51
CA LEU A 193 3.18 15.60 7.23
C LEU A 193 1.86 15.58 6.43
N PHE A 194 1.23 14.40 6.32
CA PHE A 194 0.00 14.20 5.55
C PHE A 194 0.16 14.33 4.04
N GLY A 195 1.40 14.41 3.54
CA GLY A 195 1.71 14.52 2.11
C GLY A 195 1.77 13.19 1.36
N ASN A 196 1.95 12.07 2.07
CA ASN A 196 1.98 10.73 1.49
C ASN A 196 1.36 9.72 2.47
N THR A 197 0.16 9.24 2.13
CA THR A 197 -0.65 8.37 2.98
C THR A 197 0.08 7.12 3.48
N PHE A 198 0.95 6.53 2.67
CA PHE A 198 1.72 5.34 3.07
C PHE A 198 2.86 5.70 4.04
N MET A 199 3.52 6.84 3.85
CA MET A 199 4.51 7.37 4.79
C MET A 199 3.86 7.72 6.13
N ASP A 200 2.68 8.34 6.11
CA ASP A 200 1.93 8.68 7.32
C ASP A 200 1.52 7.40 8.07
N ALA A 201 0.99 6.39 7.38
CA ALA A 201 0.67 5.09 7.99
C ALA A 201 1.90 4.41 8.63
N ARG A 202 3.09 4.52 8.01
CA ARG A 202 4.36 4.05 8.60
C ARG A 202 4.71 4.82 9.88
N GLN A 203 4.57 6.14 9.87
CA GLN A 203 4.80 6.99 11.03
C GLN A 203 3.83 6.66 12.16
N THR A 204 2.56 6.37 11.86
CA THR A 204 1.58 5.92 12.86
C THR A 204 2.00 4.62 13.54
N ILE A 205 2.45 3.61 12.78
CA ILE A 205 2.96 2.35 13.36
C ILE A 205 4.23 2.59 14.18
N MET A 206 5.11 3.49 13.75
CA MET A 206 6.27 3.92 14.54
C MET A 206 5.87 4.65 15.82
N GLY A 207 4.84 5.50 15.78
CA GLY A 207 4.29 6.18 16.95
C GLY A 207 3.71 5.20 17.96
N LEU A 208 3.02 4.14 17.50
CA LEU A 208 2.57 3.05 18.37
C LEU A 208 3.76 2.35 19.05
N ALA A 209 4.83 2.07 18.31
CA ALA A 209 6.04 1.45 18.84
C ALA A 209 6.76 2.32 19.89
N ASP A 210 6.90 3.62 19.62
CA ASP A 210 7.47 4.60 20.58
C ASP A 210 6.59 4.73 21.84
N GLY A 211 5.26 4.74 21.67
CA GLY A 211 4.32 4.70 22.79
C GLY A 211 4.54 3.46 23.68
N LEU A 212 4.69 2.29 23.06
CA LEU A 212 4.94 1.04 23.78
C LEU A 212 6.28 1.03 24.52
N ASP A 213 7.35 1.57 23.93
CA ASP A 213 8.64 1.74 24.61
C ASP A 213 8.52 2.62 25.86
N LYS A 214 7.57 3.57 25.85
CA LYS A 214 7.20 4.45 26.98
C LYS A 214 6.14 3.86 27.92
N GLY A 215 5.73 2.60 27.70
CA GLY A 215 4.73 1.91 28.53
C GLY A 215 3.27 2.18 28.18
N VAL A 216 3.00 2.88 27.07
CA VAL A 216 1.65 3.18 26.56
C VAL A 216 1.18 2.07 25.62
N LYS A 217 0.13 1.35 26.02
CA LYS A 217 -0.42 0.21 25.25
C LYS A 217 -1.69 0.53 24.47
N THR A 218 -2.27 1.71 24.67
CA THR A 218 -3.52 2.14 24.03
C THR A 218 -3.27 3.35 23.16
N ALA A 219 -3.97 3.42 22.03
CA ALA A 219 -3.89 4.53 21.10
C ALA A 219 -5.26 4.89 20.52
N MET A 220 -5.44 6.18 20.25
CA MET A 220 -6.57 6.75 19.54
C MET A 220 -6.03 7.47 18.31
N ILE A 221 -6.29 6.90 17.14
CA ILE A 221 -5.88 7.43 15.85
C ILE A 221 -7.07 8.17 15.26
N GLN A 222 -7.03 9.50 15.25
CA GLN A 222 -8.20 10.34 14.97
C GLN A 222 -7.90 11.39 13.89
N ASP A 223 -8.91 11.75 13.10
CA ASP A 223 -8.79 12.83 12.13
C ASP A 223 -8.89 14.20 12.81
N LYS A 224 -8.40 15.24 12.13
CA LYS A 224 -8.42 16.63 12.66
C LYS A 224 -9.85 17.11 12.97
N ASP A 225 -10.84 16.66 12.21
CA ASP A 225 -12.24 17.03 12.39
C ASP A 225 -12.95 16.16 13.45
N THR A 226 -12.26 15.20 14.05
CA THR A 226 -12.80 14.27 15.04
C THR A 226 -14.02 13.44 14.57
N LYS A 227 -14.17 13.25 13.26
CA LYS A 227 -15.27 12.49 12.65
C LYS A 227 -15.03 10.98 12.70
N TYR A 228 -13.77 10.55 12.61
CA TYR A 228 -13.34 9.17 12.52
C TYR A 228 -12.20 8.88 13.50
N ALA A 229 -12.32 7.79 14.25
CA ALA A 229 -11.28 7.32 15.14
C ALA A 229 -11.07 5.80 15.01
N ILE A 230 -9.82 5.37 15.05
CA ILE A 230 -9.44 3.98 15.27
C ILE A 230 -8.92 3.89 16.70
N CYS A 231 -9.61 3.11 17.54
CA CYS A 231 -9.13 2.80 18.88
C CYS A 231 -8.32 1.50 18.80
N VAL A 232 -7.11 1.52 19.35
CA VAL A 232 -6.19 0.38 19.30
C VAL A 232 -5.69 0.09 20.72
N ARG A 233 -5.70 -1.18 21.10
CA ARG A 233 -4.94 -1.69 22.23
C ARG A 233 -3.96 -2.76 21.78
N VAL A 234 -2.70 -2.58 22.11
CA VAL A 234 -1.67 -3.59 21.92
C VAL A 234 -1.77 -4.59 23.06
N VAL A 235 -2.07 -5.84 22.72
CA VAL A 235 -2.20 -6.95 23.66
C VAL A 235 -0.81 -7.37 24.14
N GLU A 236 0.05 -7.66 23.18
CA GLU A 236 1.42 -8.08 23.38
C GLU A 236 2.26 -7.80 22.13
N VAL A 237 3.58 -7.89 22.30
CA VAL A 237 4.53 -7.78 21.20
C VAL A 237 5.39 -9.04 21.24
N CYS A 238 5.44 -9.76 20.12
CA CYS A 238 6.20 -11.01 20.01
C CYS A 238 7.36 -10.83 19.02
N MET A 239 8.36 -11.71 19.10
CA MET A 239 9.51 -11.75 18.21
C MET A 239 9.29 -12.80 17.12
N LEU A 240 9.04 -12.36 15.89
CA LEU A 240 9.01 -13.28 14.73
C LEU A 240 10.40 -13.86 14.43
N ASN A 241 11.41 -13.02 14.59
CA ASN A 241 12.82 -13.38 14.54
C ASN A 241 13.61 -12.38 15.42
N LYS A 242 14.94 -12.43 15.38
CA LYS A 242 15.80 -11.58 16.21
C LYS A 242 15.63 -10.07 15.97
N GLU A 243 15.09 -9.66 14.83
CA GLU A 243 15.01 -8.25 14.41
C GLU A 243 13.59 -7.74 14.11
N THR A 244 12.60 -8.63 14.12
CA THR A 244 11.26 -8.33 13.62
C THR A 244 10.21 -8.52 14.72
N PRO A 245 9.68 -7.42 15.25
CA PRO A 245 8.54 -7.47 16.16
C PRO A 245 7.24 -7.72 15.39
N VAL A 246 6.29 -8.37 16.05
CA VAL A 246 4.87 -8.40 15.66
C VAL A 246 4.05 -7.87 16.82
N MET A 247 3.26 -6.82 16.58
CA MET A 247 2.38 -6.24 17.60
C MET A 247 0.99 -6.87 17.44
N VAL A 248 0.55 -7.68 18.40
CA VAL A 248 -0.81 -8.22 18.42
C VAL A 248 -1.73 -7.16 18.97
N VAL A 249 -2.79 -6.83 18.23
CA VAL A 249 -3.65 -5.68 18.53
C VAL A 249 -5.12 -6.05 18.54
N LEU A 250 -5.85 -5.45 19.48
CA LEU A 250 -7.28 -5.28 19.40
C LEU A 250 -7.57 -3.89 18.84
N TYR A 251 -8.52 -3.81 17.91
CA TYR A 251 -8.90 -2.53 17.32
C TYR A 251 -10.39 -2.46 17.02
N CYS A 252 -10.92 -1.24 17.05
CA CYS A 252 -12.26 -0.94 16.56
C CYS A 252 -12.27 0.42 15.87
N ARG A 253 -13.33 0.69 15.11
CA ARG A 253 -13.55 1.96 14.44
C ARG A 253 -14.73 2.68 15.10
N GLY A 254 -14.48 3.88 15.63
CA GLY A 254 -15.50 4.83 16.03
C GLY A 254 -15.78 5.81 14.90
N THR A 255 -17.05 6.13 14.66
CA THR A 255 -17.45 7.23 13.77
C THR A 255 -18.47 8.08 14.49
N ARG A 256 -18.43 9.40 14.32
CA ARG A 256 -19.38 10.32 14.96
C ARG A 256 -20.85 9.98 14.68
N ASP A 257 -21.11 9.41 13.50
CA ASP A 257 -22.47 9.19 12.97
C ASP A 257 -22.97 7.73 13.13
N ALA A 258 -22.17 6.84 13.71
CA ALA A 258 -22.62 5.49 14.09
C ALA A 258 -22.99 5.47 15.58
N PRO A 259 -23.86 4.54 16.06
CA PRO A 259 -24.12 4.39 17.48
C PRO A 259 -22.80 4.08 18.19
N ALA A 260 -22.19 5.10 18.77
CA ALA A 260 -20.81 5.09 19.25
C ALA A 260 -20.67 4.40 20.62
N PHE A 261 -21.75 3.80 21.13
CA PHE A 261 -21.85 3.27 22.50
C PHE A 261 -20.69 2.35 22.86
N ASP A 262 -20.34 1.39 21.99
CA ASP A 262 -19.28 0.42 22.29
C ASP A 262 -17.89 1.06 22.37
N THR A 263 -17.60 2.02 21.47
CA THR A 263 -16.29 2.68 21.43
C THR A 263 -16.15 3.78 22.48
N LEU A 264 -17.23 4.49 22.79
CA LEU A 264 -17.25 5.59 23.76
C LEU A 264 -16.97 5.10 25.17
N GLN A 265 -17.55 3.96 25.56
CA GLN A 265 -17.32 3.39 26.89
C GLN A 265 -15.85 3.03 27.08
N TRP A 266 -15.22 2.39 26.09
CA TRP A 266 -13.78 2.11 26.12
C TRP A 266 -12.94 3.39 26.17
N VAL A 267 -13.27 4.40 25.36
CA VAL A 267 -12.56 5.69 25.36
C VAL A 267 -12.67 6.37 26.74
N GLN A 268 -13.85 6.37 27.36
CA GLN A 268 -14.08 6.93 28.68
C GLN A 268 -13.27 6.18 29.75
N GLU A 269 -13.25 4.84 29.71
CA GLU A 269 -12.43 4.01 30.61
C GLU A 269 -10.95 4.36 30.50
N VAL A 270 -10.44 4.47 29.26
CA VAL A 270 -9.04 4.78 28.99
C VAL A 270 -8.67 6.20 29.43
N VAL A 271 -9.51 7.20 29.13
CA VAL A 271 -9.28 8.60 29.52
C VAL A 271 -9.37 8.80 31.05
N SER A 272 -10.29 8.09 31.71
CA SER A 272 -10.46 8.17 33.16
C SER A 272 -9.33 7.46 33.93
N ASN A 273 -8.69 6.47 33.30
CA ASN A 273 -7.59 5.74 33.90
C ASN A 273 -6.26 6.51 33.83
N ARG A 274 -6.02 7.37 34.82
CA ARG A 274 -4.76 8.13 34.95
C ARG A 274 -3.49 7.26 35.01
N LYS A 275 -3.60 5.97 35.31
CA LYS A 275 -2.46 5.03 35.38
C LYS A 275 -2.08 4.43 34.02
N SER A 276 -2.89 4.62 32.98
CA SER A 276 -2.64 4.07 31.64
C SER A 276 -2.98 5.11 30.57
N PRO A 277 -2.07 6.06 30.31
CA PRO A 277 -2.31 7.10 29.32
C PRO A 277 -2.48 6.49 27.92
N ALA A 278 -3.30 7.12 27.09
CA ALA A 278 -3.46 6.76 25.69
C ALA A 278 -2.62 7.66 24.78
N LEU A 279 -2.01 7.05 23.76
CA LEU A 279 -1.38 7.78 22.69
C LEU A 279 -2.45 8.41 21.80
N LYS A 280 -2.35 9.72 21.54
CA LYS A 280 -3.19 10.41 20.56
C LYS A 280 -2.40 10.57 19.27
N VAL A 281 -2.91 10.01 18.18
CA VAL A 281 -2.30 10.10 16.85
C VAL A 281 -3.27 10.84 15.94
N THR A 282 -2.81 11.89 15.26
CA THR A 282 -3.59 12.56 14.24
C THR A 282 -3.34 11.89 12.89
N ALA A 283 -4.39 11.42 12.23
CA ALA A 283 -4.31 10.71 10.95
C ALA A 283 -5.41 11.13 9.99
N THR A 284 -5.10 11.28 8.71
CA THR A 284 -6.12 11.63 7.69
C THR A 284 -7.13 10.49 7.52
N PRO A 285 -8.35 10.77 7.02
CA PRO A 285 -9.31 9.71 6.69
C PRO A 285 -8.72 8.65 5.74
N GLU A 286 -7.93 9.07 4.77
CA GLU A 286 -7.23 8.20 3.82
C GLU A 286 -6.21 7.29 4.51
N GLU A 287 -5.42 7.85 5.44
CA GLU A 287 -4.46 7.09 6.26
C GLU A 287 -5.17 6.06 7.14
N GLN A 288 -6.26 6.46 7.80
CA GLN A 288 -7.08 5.56 8.61
C GLN A 288 -7.65 4.40 7.78
N LYS A 289 -8.14 4.68 6.57
CA LYS A 289 -8.61 3.63 5.64
C LYS A 289 -7.50 2.65 5.26
N LEU A 290 -6.29 3.15 4.98
CA LEU A 290 -5.14 2.30 4.68
C LEU A 290 -4.73 1.44 5.88
N LEU A 291 -4.68 2.01 7.09
CA LEU A 291 -4.39 1.28 8.33
C LEU A 291 -5.43 0.17 8.60
N LEU A 292 -6.72 0.47 8.42
CA LEU A 292 -7.77 -0.54 8.56
C LEU A 292 -7.68 -1.62 7.48
N ALA A 293 -7.28 -1.29 6.25
CA ALA A 293 -7.05 -2.28 5.20
C ALA A 293 -5.93 -3.27 5.59
N ILE A 294 -4.83 -2.75 6.14
CA ILE A 294 -3.71 -3.55 6.65
C ILE A 294 -4.17 -4.44 7.81
N LEU A 295 -4.84 -3.86 8.80
CA LEU A 295 -5.37 -4.59 9.96
C LEU A 295 -6.36 -5.69 9.54
N ASN A 296 -7.25 -5.41 8.59
CA ASN A 296 -8.19 -6.41 8.08
C ASN A 296 -7.51 -7.55 7.34
N LEU A 297 -6.49 -7.23 6.53
CA LEU A 297 -5.74 -8.23 5.79
C LEU A 297 -5.00 -9.17 6.75
N ASN A 298 -4.39 -8.62 7.80
CA ASN A 298 -3.68 -9.38 8.82
C ASN A 298 -4.63 -10.17 9.74
N ALA A 299 -5.79 -9.61 10.11
CA ALA A 299 -6.78 -10.31 10.92
C ALA A 299 -7.26 -11.63 10.28
N ARG A 300 -7.40 -11.65 8.95
CA ARG A 300 -7.75 -12.88 8.21
C ARG A 300 -6.66 -13.95 8.25
N ARG A 301 -5.42 -13.56 8.56
CA ARG A 301 -4.24 -14.42 8.58
C ARG A 301 -3.85 -14.84 9.99
N LEU A 302 -4.57 -14.41 11.01
CA LEU A 302 -4.35 -14.83 12.38
C LEU A 302 -5.16 -16.09 12.70
N SER A 303 -4.54 -17.03 13.40
CA SER A 303 -5.20 -18.25 13.89
C SER A 303 -6.44 -17.91 14.71
N SER A 304 -7.57 -18.59 14.45
CA SER A 304 -8.77 -18.50 15.31
C SER A 304 -8.56 -19.11 16.69
N ALA A 305 -7.56 -19.96 16.86
CA ALA A 305 -7.24 -20.59 18.13
C ALA A 305 -6.40 -19.70 19.06
N TYR A 306 -5.90 -18.55 18.57
CA TYR A 306 -5.05 -17.69 19.36
C TYR A 306 -5.80 -17.11 20.58
N PRO A 307 -5.32 -17.35 21.82
CA PRO A 307 -6.01 -16.92 23.03
C PRO A 307 -5.80 -15.42 23.28
N VAL A 308 -6.83 -14.62 23.00
CA VAL A 308 -6.78 -13.16 23.27
C VAL A 308 -7.27 -12.81 24.67
N LYS A 309 -6.46 -12.07 25.41
CA LYS A 309 -6.86 -11.47 26.69
C LYS A 309 -7.58 -10.13 26.43
N ARG A 310 -8.90 -10.13 26.53
CA ARG A 310 -9.75 -8.91 26.55
C ARG A 310 -9.90 -8.39 27.98
N ASN A 311 -10.25 -7.12 28.12
CA ASN A 311 -10.51 -6.52 29.44
C ASN A 311 -11.73 -7.14 30.14
N SER A 312 -11.77 -7.01 31.47
CA SER A 312 -12.85 -7.55 32.30
C SER A 312 -14.13 -6.73 32.25
N SER A 313 -14.08 -5.45 31.83
CA SER A 313 -15.24 -4.57 31.72
C SER A 313 -16.14 -4.90 30.52
N GLY A 314 -15.68 -5.74 29.59
CA GLY A 314 -16.45 -6.14 28.41
C GLY A 314 -16.48 -5.08 27.30
N THR A 315 -15.90 -3.90 27.49
CA THR A 315 -15.87 -2.82 26.48
C THR A 315 -15.06 -3.19 25.23
N GLU A 316 -14.22 -4.22 25.33
CA GLU A 316 -13.47 -4.75 24.19
C GLU A 316 -14.19 -5.89 23.47
N ALA A 317 -15.41 -6.27 23.85
CA ALA A 317 -16.10 -7.43 23.25
C ALA A 317 -16.23 -7.31 21.72
N THR A 318 -16.43 -6.09 21.20
CA THR A 318 -16.61 -5.81 19.77
C THR A 318 -15.32 -5.49 19.02
N PHE A 319 -14.17 -5.45 19.70
CA PHE A 319 -12.90 -5.14 19.06
C PHE A 319 -12.46 -6.32 18.20
N ALA A 320 -12.11 -6.04 16.95
CA ALA A 320 -11.49 -7.01 16.06
C ALA A 320 -10.05 -7.30 16.52
N LEU A 321 -9.61 -8.54 16.33
CA LEU A 321 -8.25 -8.99 16.64
C LEU A 321 -7.41 -9.02 15.36
N SER A 322 -6.22 -8.45 15.41
CA SER A 322 -5.27 -8.45 14.30
C SER A 322 -3.83 -8.39 14.82
N PHE A 323 -2.88 -8.20 13.91
CA PHE A 323 -1.51 -7.90 14.21
C PHE A 323 -0.95 -6.87 13.23
N LEU A 324 0.06 -6.12 13.67
CA LEU A 324 0.81 -5.17 12.87
C LEU A 324 2.25 -5.66 12.71
N LEU A 325 2.70 -5.69 11.47
CA LEU A 325 4.11 -5.84 11.12
C LEU A 325 4.72 -4.47 10.80
N PRO A 326 6.04 -4.33 10.93
CA PRO A 326 6.75 -3.18 10.41
C PRO A 326 6.44 -2.94 8.94
N LEU A 327 6.06 -1.71 8.59
CA LEU A 327 5.86 -1.30 7.20
C LEU A 327 7.15 -0.70 6.64
N GLY A 328 7.64 -1.29 5.56
CA GLY A 328 8.78 -0.80 4.80
C GLY A 328 8.42 -0.42 3.37
N PRO A 329 9.34 0.28 2.68
CA PRO A 329 9.19 0.55 1.25
C PRO A 329 8.96 -0.74 0.47
N VAL A 330 8.03 -0.70 -0.49
CA VAL A 330 7.81 -1.84 -1.39
C VAL A 330 9.08 -2.07 -2.20
N ASN A 331 9.61 -3.30 -2.17
CA ASN A 331 10.87 -3.59 -2.85
C ASN A 331 10.72 -3.42 -4.38
N GLN A 332 11.80 -3.04 -5.04
CA GLN A 332 11.81 -2.77 -6.48
C GLN A 332 11.23 -3.92 -7.32
N GLN A 333 11.56 -5.16 -7.00
CA GLN A 333 11.12 -6.32 -7.77
C GLN A 333 9.60 -6.50 -7.67
N ALA A 334 9.05 -6.27 -6.47
CA ALA A 334 7.62 -6.23 -6.21
C ALA A 334 6.95 -5.09 -6.98
N ILE A 335 7.50 -3.87 -6.96
CA ILE A 335 6.97 -2.76 -7.77
C ILE A 335 6.97 -3.15 -9.27
N GLY A 336 8.03 -3.76 -9.77
CA GLY A 336 8.09 -4.27 -11.15
C GLY A 336 6.99 -5.28 -11.47
N LYS A 337 6.72 -6.23 -10.56
CA LYS A 337 5.63 -7.21 -10.69
C LYS A 337 4.25 -6.55 -10.62
N LEU A 338 4.06 -5.62 -9.68
CA LEU A 338 2.81 -4.92 -9.42
C LEU A 338 2.45 -3.89 -10.50
N THR A 339 3.44 -3.35 -11.22
CA THR A 339 3.21 -2.46 -12.37
C THR A 339 3.13 -3.20 -13.71
N ARG A 340 3.56 -4.46 -13.78
CA ARG A 340 3.49 -5.27 -15.01
C ARG A 340 2.06 -5.63 -15.39
N HIS A 341 1.80 -5.60 -16.71
CA HIS A 341 0.58 -6.09 -17.34
C HIS A 341 0.94 -7.18 -18.38
N PRO A 342 0.54 -8.45 -18.17
CA PRO A 342 0.81 -9.52 -19.14
C PRO A 342 -0.06 -9.43 -20.41
N GLY A 343 -1.06 -8.55 -20.41
CA GLY A 343 -1.96 -8.30 -21.54
C GLY A 343 -1.93 -6.83 -21.97
N CYS A 344 -3.09 -6.28 -22.28
CA CYS A 344 -3.26 -4.88 -22.64
C CYS A 344 -2.81 -3.96 -21.49
N VAL A 345 -1.96 -2.97 -21.76
CA VAL A 345 -1.50 -2.01 -20.74
C VAL A 345 -2.66 -1.24 -20.08
N VAL A 346 -3.75 -1.02 -20.81
CA VAL A 346 -4.90 -0.24 -20.31
C VAL A 346 -5.85 -1.08 -19.48
N CYS A 347 -6.28 -2.23 -20.00
CA CYS A 347 -7.37 -3.02 -19.39
C CYS A 347 -6.94 -4.40 -18.88
N GLY A 348 -5.71 -4.82 -19.13
CA GLY A 348 -5.16 -6.12 -18.69
C GLY A 348 -5.63 -7.33 -19.49
N LYS A 349 -6.59 -7.20 -20.42
CA LYS A 349 -7.06 -8.30 -21.27
C LYS A 349 -5.90 -8.92 -22.06
N LYS A 350 -5.83 -10.25 -22.12
CA LYS A 350 -4.81 -10.96 -22.90
C LYS A 350 -4.88 -10.51 -24.37
N THR A 351 -3.73 -10.20 -24.96
CA THR A 351 -3.61 -9.77 -26.34
C THR A 351 -2.19 -10.05 -26.83
N VAL A 352 -2.05 -10.23 -28.14
CA VAL A 352 -0.75 -10.31 -28.82
C VAL A 352 -0.48 -9.08 -29.68
N SER A 353 -1.48 -8.20 -29.87
CA SER A 353 -1.37 -7.01 -30.69
C SER A 353 -0.53 -5.95 -29.99
N LYS A 354 0.47 -5.46 -30.70
CA LYS A 354 1.46 -4.49 -30.20
C LYS A 354 1.34 -3.17 -30.95
N CYS A 355 1.89 -2.11 -30.37
CA CYS A 355 2.10 -0.86 -31.10
C CYS A 355 2.99 -1.13 -32.32
N SER A 356 2.48 -0.91 -33.53
CA SER A 356 3.21 -1.17 -34.79
C SER A 356 4.53 -0.41 -34.90
N ARG A 357 4.65 0.74 -34.23
CA ARG A 357 5.83 1.60 -34.31
C ARG A 357 6.94 1.20 -33.32
N CYS A 358 6.60 1.05 -32.05
CA CYS A 358 7.60 0.83 -31.01
C CYS A 358 7.70 -0.61 -30.52
N LEU A 359 6.67 -1.44 -30.78
CA LEU A 359 6.53 -2.84 -30.34
C LEU A 359 6.61 -3.08 -28.82
N ALA A 360 6.86 -2.04 -28.01
CA ALA A 360 7.06 -2.12 -26.56
C ALA A 360 5.75 -2.27 -25.75
N MET A 361 4.62 -1.81 -26.30
CA MET A 361 3.33 -1.83 -25.61
C MET A 361 2.31 -2.71 -26.33
N THR A 362 1.52 -3.42 -25.55
CA THR A 362 0.45 -4.32 -25.98
C THR A 362 -0.93 -3.69 -25.76
N TYR A 363 -1.82 -3.84 -26.74
CA TYR A 363 -3.19 -3.31 -26.70
C TYR A 363 -4.17 -4.39 -27.17
N CYS A 364 -5.36 -4.48 -26.57
CA CYS A 364 -6.40 -5.39 -27.06
C CYS A 364 -7.15 -4.84 -28.28
N GLY A 365 -6.86 -3.60 -28.70
CA GLY A 365 -7.49 -2.94 -29.83
C GLY A 365 -7.16 -1.45 -29.90
N ALA A 366 -7.54 -0.79 -31.00
CA ALA A 366 -7.28 0.61 -31.27
C ALA A 366 -7.87 1.57 -30.20
N GLU A 367 -8.97 1.18 -29.56
CA GLU A 367 -9.60 1.97 -28.50
C GLU A 367 -8.66 2.15 -27.30
N CYS A 368 -8.11 1.05 -26.78
CA CYS A 368 -7.15 1.10 -25.67
C CYS A 368 -5.86 1.83 -26.07
N GLN A 369 -5.41 1.67 -27.32
CA GLN A 369 -4.27 2.42 -27.83
C GLN A 369 -4.54 3.93 -27.83
N ARG A 370 -5.71 4.38 -28.30
CA ARG A 370 -6.09 5.80 -28.36
C ARG A 370 -6.18 6.42 -26.96
N VAL A 371 -6.73 5.68 -26.00
CA VAL A 371 -6.83 6.12 -24.59
C VAL A 371 -5.44 6.36 -23.99
N HIS A 372 -4.52 5.42 -24.18
CA HIS A 372 -3.16 5.52 -23.64
C HIS A 372 -2.23 6.39 -24.48
N TRP A 373 -2.63 6.82 -25.68
CA TRP A 373 -1.75 7.46 -26.64
C TRP A 373 -1.08 8.74 -26.12
N LYS A 374 -1.79 9.56 -25.33
CA LYS A 374 -1.21 10.78 -24.74
C LYS A 374 0.00 10.48 -23.86
N GLU A 375 -0.09 9.45 -23.02
CA GLU A 375 0.99 8.99 -22.15
C GLU A 375 2.06 8.21 -22.94
N HIS A 376 1.66 7.43 -23.94
CA HIS A 376 2.55 6.57 -24.71
C HIS A 376 3.37 7.29 -25.78
N LYS A 377 2.80 8.32 -26.44
CA LYS A 377 3.40 8.99 -27.61
C LYS A 377 4.85 9.45 -27.37
N PRO A 378 5.21 10.08 -26.24
CA PRO A 378 6.60 10.45 -25.96
C PRO A 378 7.54 9.22 -25.98
N THR A 379 7.14 8.14 -25.30
CA THR A 379 7.90 6.89 -25.24
C THR A 379 7.95 6.15 -26.57
N CYS A 380 6.86 6.19 -27.35
CA CYS A 380 6.81 5.63 -28.69
C CYS A 380 7.81 6.33 -29.63
N ASN A 381 7.87 7.66 -29.54
CA ASN A 381 8.79 8.49 -30.31
C ASN A 381 10.24 8.30 -29.87
N SER A 382 10.51 8.10 -28.56
CA SER A 382 11.88 7.86 -28.08
C SER A 382 12.48 6.57 -28.63
N LEU A 383 11.66 5.59 -29.01
CA LEU A 383 12.12 4.33 -29.60
C LEU A 383 12.36 4.40 -31.12
N HIS A 384 11.71 5.33 -31.82
CA HIS A 384 11.69 5.35 -33.27
C HIS A 384 12.91 6.06 -33.87
N GLY A 385 13.78 5.34 -34.57
CA GLY A 385 15.00 5.90 -35.19
C GLY A 385 16.15 6.08 -34.18
N GLY A 386 16.15 5.28 -33.11
CA GLY A 386 17.32 5.13 -32.26
C GLY A 386 18.39 4.27 -32.93
N GLU A 387 19.65 4.50 -32.56
CA GLU A 387 20.79 3.68 -32.96
C GLU A 387 20.86 2.48 -32.02
N TRP A 388 20.76 1.29 -32.60
CA TRP A 388 20.77 0.03 -31.88
C TRP A 388 22.17 -0.58 -31.99
N ALA A 389 22.89 -0.62 -30.88
CA ALA A 389 24.16 -1.31 -30.78
C ALA A 389 23.92 -2.75 -30.29
N GLU A 390 24.52 -3.71 -30.95
CA GLU A 390 24.66 -5.06 -30.39
C GLU A 390 25.69 -5.01 -29.27
N ILE A 391 25.35 -5.57 -28.11
CA ILE A 391 26.28 -5.80 -27.01
C ILE A 391 26.23 -7.26 -26.58
N THR A 392 27.38 -7.77 -26.16
CA THR A 392 27.52 -9.10 -25.56
C THR A 392 27.68 -8.94 -24.05
N PHE A 393 26.82 -9.59 -23.28
CA PHE A 393 26.88 -9.55 -21.81
C PHE A 393 27.43 -10.85 -21.23
N SER A 394 27.96 -10.78 -20.02
CA SER A 394 28.37 -11.91 -19.22
C SER A 394 27.51 -12.02 -17.96
N MET A 395 27.30 -13.24 -17.47
CA MET A 395 26.57 -13.48 -16.22
C MET A 395 27.41 -13.17 -14.96
N GLN A 396 28.71 -12.93 -15.14
CA GLN A 396 29.65 -12.60 -14.08
C GLN A 396 30.53 -11.40 -14.48
N PRO A 397 30.89 -10.53 -13.52
CA PRO A 397 31.85 -9.46 -13.78
C PRO A 397 33.25 -10.00 -14.06
N THR A 398 34.10 -9.17 -14.65
CA THR A 398 35.51 -9.49 -14.97
C THR A 398 36.29 -10.00 -13.77
N GLU A 399 36.19 -9.32 -12.62
CA GLU A 399 36.93 -9.68 -11.41
C GLU A 399 36.57 -11.09 -10.91
N MET A 400 35.29 -11.48 -11.03
CA MET A 400 34.85 -12.83 -10.61
C MET A 400 35.32 -13.91 -11.56
N ARG A 401 35.24 -13.69 -12.88
CA ARG A 401 35.74 -14.66 -13.86
C ARG A 401 37.24 -14.89 -13.72
N LEU A 402 38.01 -13.81 -13.49
CA LEU A 402 39.45 -13.91 -13.24
C LEU A 402 39.75 -14.64 -11.93
N ALA A 403 39.01 -14.36 -10.85
CA ALA A 403 39.19 -15.07 -9.59
C ALA A 403 38.85 -16.56 -9.72
N ALA A 404 37.76 -16.91 -10.39
CA ALA A 404 37.37 -18.29 -10.67
C ALA A 404 38.46 -19.02 -11.47
N ALA A 405 39.01 -18.39 -12.51
CA ALA A 405 40.13 -18.94 -13.28
C ALA A 405 41.41 -19.15 -12.44
N MET A 406 41.58 -18.39 -11.36
CA MET A 406 42.68 -18.54 -10.39
C MET A 406 42.34 -19.47 -9.21
N GLY A 407 41.18 -20.13 -9.21
CA GLY A 407 40.70 -20.95 -8.08
C GLY A 407 40.43 -20.15 -6.81
N LYS A 408 40.28 -18.81 -6.91
CA LYS A 408 40.00 -17.91 -5.78
C LYS A 408 38.50 -17.65 -5.66
N LYS A 409 38.02 -17.60 -4.42
CA LYS A 409 36.62 -17.27 -4.12
C LYS A 409 36.47 -15.77 -3.86
N LEU A 410 35.63 -15.12 -4.66
CA LEU A 410 35.20 -13.74 -4.42
C LEU A 410 33.71 -13.71 -4.10
N PHE A 411 33.34 -12.83 -3.17
CA PHE A 411 31.95 -12.56 -2.83
C PHE A 411 31.57 -11.19 -3.37
N MET A 412 30.43 -11.10 -4.05
CA MET A 412 29.86 -9.80 -4.41
C MET A 412 28.76 -9.45 -3.43
N ALA A 413 28.88 -8.26 -2.83
CA ALA A 413 27.82 -7.62 -2.08
C ALA A 413 27.17 -6.54 -2.96
N THR A 414 25.91 -6.75 -3.34
CA THR A 414 25.11 -5.70 -4.00
C THR A 414 24.26 -4.96 -2.97
N TRP A 415 24.26 -3.63 -3.07
CA TRP A 415 23.51 -2.75 -2.18
C TRP A 415 22.32 -2.17 -2.94
N ASN A 416 21.10 -2.43 -2.47
CA ASN A 416 19.89 -1.89 -3.08
C ASN A 416 19.45 -0.63 -2.33
N ASN A 417 19.31 0.49 -3.06
CA ASN A 417 18.88 1.75 -2.47
C ASN A 417 17.47 1.72 -1.87
N MET A 418 16.65 0.74 -2.26
CA MET A 418 15.28 0.56 -1.77
C MET A 418 15.17 -0.47 -0.62
N ALA A 419 16.26 -1.16 -0.27
CA ALA A 419 16.27 -2.15 0.81
C ALA A 419 16.70 -1.53 2.14
N ARG A 420 16.32 -2.16 3.26
CA ARG A 420 16.77 -1.78 4.61
C ARG A 420 18.29 -1.97 4.70
N PRO A 421 19.05 -1.06 5.33
CA PRO A 421 20.46 -1.28 5.61
C PRO A 421 20.62 -2.28 6.77
N THR A 422 20.41 -3.57 6.51
CA THR A 422 20.78 -4.69 7.40
C THR A 422 21.65 -5.67 6.60
N MET A 423 22.54 -6.41 7.27
CA MET A 423 23.42 -7.39 6.59
C MET A 423 22.63 -8.48 5.85
N ASP A 424 21.39 -8.75 6.26
CA ASP A 424 20.47 -9.68 5.58
C ASP A 424 20.00 -9.18 4.20
N ASN A 425 20.10 -7.88 3.91
CA ASN A 425 19.72 -7.29 2.62
C ASN A 425 20.91 -7.10 1.66
N THR A 426 22.14 -7.36 2.12
CA THR A 426 23.27 -7.55 1.22
C THR A 426 23.06 -8.88 0.52
N ASN A 427 22.76 -8.83 -0.77
CA ASN A 427 22.70 -10.04 -1.57
C ASN A 427 24.15 -10.50 -1.78
N ILE A 428 24.66 -11.30 -0.83
CA ILE A 428 25.99 -11.91 -0.89
C ILE A 428 25.86 -13.15 -1.76
N LYS A 429 26.25 -13.02 -3.02
CA LYS A 429 26.29 -14.16 -3.93
C LYS A 429 27.69 -14.78 -3.88
N SER A 430 27.75 -16.04 -3.43
CA SER A 430 28.88 -16.93 -3.69
C SER A 430 28.69 -17.53 -5.08
N TYR A 431 29.58 -17.20 -6.00
CA TYR A 431 29.54 -17.75 -7.35
C TYR A 431 30.49 -18.96 -7.38
N GLU A 432 29.95 -20.14 -7.06
CA GLU A 432 30.68 -21.41 -7.21
C GLU A 432 30.52 -21.98 -8.63
N ASP A 433 29.42 -21.64 -9.32
CA ASP A 433 29.10 -22.09 -10.68
C ASP A 433 28.82 -20.91 -11.64
N GLU A 434 29.01 -21.11 -12.95
CA GLU A 434 28.52 -20.18 -13.97
C GLU A 434 27.02 -19.98 -13.79
N ASN A 435 26.61 -18.72 -13.60
CA ASN A 435 25.18 -18.43 -13.49
C ASN A 435 24.50 -18.79 -14.80
N PRO A 436 23.46 -19.66 -14.78
CA PRO A 436 22.78 -20.05 -16.00
C PRO A 436 22.17 -18.82 -16.67
N LEU A 437 22.16 -18.83 -18.01
CA LEU A 437 21.54 -17.77 -18.77
C LEU A 437 20.05 -17.68 -18.43
N PRO A 438 19.53 -16.48 -18.11
CA PRO A 438 18.13 -16.34 -17.74
C PRO A 438 17.21 -16.64 -18.94
N PRO A 439 15.98 -17.11 -18.73
CA PRO A 439 15.02 -17.36 -19.81
C PRO A 439 14.62 -16.06 -20.53
N ASN A 440 14.41 -16.11 -21.84
CA ASN A 440 13.99 -14.94 -22.62
C ASN A 440 12.48 -14.67 -22.48
N ILE A 441 12.07 -14.12 -21.34
CA ILE A 441 10.65 -13.81 -21.09
C ILE A 441 10.11 -12.64 -21.93
N HIS A 442 11.01 -11.84 -22.52
CA HIS A 442 10.66 -10.67 -23.34
C HIS A 442 10.58 -11.01 -24.83
N SER A 443 11.10 -12.17 -25.26
CA SER A 443 11.22 -12.54 -26.66
C SER A 443 11.94 -11.42 -27.44
N LEU A 444 11.40 -11.02 -28.60
CA LEU A 444 11.92 -9.90 -29.41
C LEU A 444 11.33 -8.53 -29.02
N ASN A 445 10.55 -8.46 -27.93
CA ASN A 445 9.91 -7.20 -27.54
C ASN A 445 10.94 -6.25 -26.91
N PRO A 446 10.92 -4.96 -27.28
CA PRO A 446 11.70 -3.97 -26.56
C PRO A 446 11.25 -3.86 -25.11
N PHE A 447 12.19 -3.92 -24.19
CA PHE A 447 12.00 -3.66 -22.77
C PHE A 447 13.03 -2.66 -22.26
N LEU A 448 12.78 -2.06 -21.10
CA LEU A 448 13.70 -1.10 -20.50
C LEU A 448 14.66 -1.83 -19.58
N ILE A 449 15.95 -1.48 -19.63
CA ILE A 449 16.98 -1.91 -18.69
C ILE A 449 17.61 -0.69 -18.01
N LYS A 450 18.12 -0.93 -16.81
CA LYS A 450 19.05 -0.04 -16.13
C LYS A 450 20.45 -0.61 -16.32
N MET A 451 21.36 0.25 -16.77
CA MET A 451 22.78 -0.01 -16.89
C MET A 451 23.48 0.84 -15.84
N GLN A 452 24.21 0.22 -14.92
CA GLN A 452 24.82 0.89 -13.77
C GLN A 452 26.30 0.52 -13.66
N ARG A 453 27.18 1.53 -13.69
CA ARG A 453 28.63 1.28 -13.52
C ARG A 453 29.00 1.06 -12.05
N GLY A 454 29.97 0.19 -11.81
CA GLY A 454 30.61 0.05 -10.49
C GLY A 454 31.37 1.33 -10.07
N LEU A 455 31.62 1.45 -8.77
CA LEU A 455 32.28 2.63 -8.16
C LEU A 455 33.75 2.40 -7.82
N THR A 456 34.21 1.15 -7.75
CA THR A 456 35.44 0.77 -7.03
C THR A 456 36.57 0.27 -7.91
N SER A 457 36.38 0.16 -9.23
CA SER A 457 37.38 -0.35 -10.18
C SER A 457 37.74 0.74 -11.20
N ALA A 458 38.97 0.72 -11.70
CA ALA A 458 39.45 1.63 -12.75
C ALA A 458 38.70 1.42 -14.07
N MET A 459 38.27 0.18 -14.36
CA MET A 459 37.41 -0.19 -15.47
C MET A 459 36.23 -1.00 -14.94
N PRO A 460 35.25 -0.34 -14.30
CA PRO A 460 34.21 -1.06 -13.58
C PRO A 460 33.25 -1.74 -14.58
N PRO A 461 32.84 -3.00 -14.33
CA PRO A 461 31.80 -3.62 -15.13
C PRO A 461 30.49 -2.83 -15.01
N ILE A 462 29.68 -2.88 -16.06
CA ILE A 462 28.36 -2.24 -16.09
C ILE A 462 27.30 -3.30 -15.83
N MET A 463 26.64 -3.20 -14.68
CA MET A 463 25.53 -4.10 -14.32
C MET A 463 24.28 -3.74 -15.13
N ILE A 464 23.71 -4.72 -15.81
CA ILE A 464 22.52 -4.63 -16.66
C ILE A 464 21.39 -5.43 -16.02
N TYR A 465 20.25 -4.80 -15.79
CA TYR A 465 19.05 -5.50 -15.32
C TYR A 465 17.77 -4.78 -15.73
N ASP A 466 16.67 -5.52 -15.82
CA ASP A 466 15.32 -4.96 -15.99
C ASP A 466 14.62 -4.79 -14.63
N ARG A 467 13.47 -4.10 -14.62
CA ARG A 467 12.74 -3.77 -13.37
C ARG A 467 12.27 -5.02 -12.62
N THR A 468 12.03 -6.12 -13.33
CA THR A 468 11.59 -7.38 -12.71
C THR A 468 12.73 -8.32 -12.31
N ARG A 469 13.98 -7.94 -12.62
CA ARG A 469 15.19 -8.79 -12.47
C ARG A 469 15.05 -10.12 -13.23
N SER A 470 14.32 -10.12 -14.35
CA SER A 470 14.28 -11.24 -15.30
C SER A 470 15.61 -11.43 -16.01
N ILE A 471 16.41 -10.38 -16.12
CA ILE A 471 17.80 -10.41 -16.54
C ILE A 471 18.61 -9.61 -15.52
N GLU A 472 19.74 -10.19 -15.11
CA GLU A 472 20.76 -9.54 -14.30
C GLU A 472 22.12 -10.03 -14.81
N ALA A 473 22.84 -9.16 -15.51
CA ALA A 473 24.05 -9.48 -16.23
C ALA A 473 25.05 -8.32 -16.16
N TYR A 474 26.22 -8.48 -16.77
CA TYR A 474 27.31 -7.53 -16.76
C TYR A 474 27.83 -7.30 -18.18
N LEU A 475 27.96 -6.04 -18.57
CA LEU A 475 28.76 -5.65 -19.73
C LEU A 475 30.18 -5.38 -19.26
N CYS A 476 31.09 -6.21 -19.75
CA CYS A 476 32.49 -6.29 -19.33
C CYS A 476 33.39 -5.89 -20.51
N ARG A 477 34.34 -4.99 -20.27
CA ARG A 477 35.22 -4.45 -21.33
C ARG A 477 36.09 -5.51 -22.00
N ASP A 478 36.47 -6.57 -21.27
CA ASP A 478 37.26 -7.69 -21.80
C ASP A 478 36.45 -8.68 -22.66
N ILE A 479 35.11 -8.62 -22.59
CA ILE A 479 34.21 -9.44 -23.41
C ILE A 479 33.73 -8.66 -24.63
N ASP A 480 33.38 -7.40 -24.45
CA ASP A 480 32.84 -6.55 -25.50
C ASP A 480 33.37 -5.12 -25.35
N LEU A 481 34.56 -4.89 -25.92
CA LEU A 481 35.25 -3.61 -25.86
C LEU A 481 34.43 -2.49 -26.48
N GLU A 482 33.89 -2.72 -27.68
CA GLU A 482 33.16 -1.71 -28.43
C GLU A 482 31.81 -1.37 -27.78
N GLY A 483 31.05 -2.39 -27.37
CA GLY A 483 29.79 -2.21 -26.65
C GLY A 483 29.97 -1.51 -25.31
N TYR A 484 31.04 -1.86 -24.57
CA TYR A 484 31.39 -1.20 -23.31
C TYR A 484 31.73 0.28 -23.52
N ASP A 485 32.65 0.60 -24.44
CA ASP A 485 33.10 1.98 -24.67
C ASP A 485 31.94 2.86 -25.18
N LYS A 486 31.10 2.35 -26.10
CA LYS A 486 29.89 3.06 -26.56
C LYS A 486 28.90 3.30 -25.42
N THR A 487 28.71 2.34 -24.53
CA THR A 487 27.82 2.47 -23.37
C THR A 487 28.37 3.49 -22.37
N MET A 488 29.67 3.43 -22.07
CA MET A 488 30.34 4.37 -21.17
C MET A 488 30.26 5.80 -21.69
N ALA A 489 30.42 6.01 -23.00
CA ALA A 489 30.25 7.32 -23.64
C ALA A 489 28.86 7.92 -23.38
N GLN A 490 27.83 7.08 -23.21
CA GLN A 490 26.46 7.52 -22.93
C GLN A 490 26.15 7.73 -21.44
N MET A 491 27.01 7.31 -20.52
CA MET A 491 26.72 7.35 -19.08
C MET A 491 26.43 8.76 -18.55
N HIS A 492 27.09 9.78 -19.11
CA HIS A 492 26.91 11.19 -18.75
C HIS A 492 25.45 11.68 -18.88
N THR A 493 24.64 11.03 -19.72
CA THR A 493 23.22 11.37 -19.93
C THR A 493 22.31 10.98 -18.77
N GLY A 494 22.80 10.17 -17.83
CA GLY A 494 22.03 9.71 -16.69
C GLY A 494 22.50 10.27 -15.35
N GLN A 495 21.80 9.91 -14.28
CA GLN A 495 22.00 10.49 -12.95
C GLN A 495 23.47 10.40 -12.49
N ARG A 496 24.15 11.55 -12.38
CA ARG A 496 25.56 11.70 -11.97
C ARG A 496 26.56 10.91 -12.82
N GLY A 497 26.21 10.51 -14.03
CA GLY A 497 27.07 9.65 -14.84
C GLY A 497 27.26 8.24 -14.28
N LEU A 498 26.37 7.77 -13.39
CA LEU A 498 26.49 6.48 -12.70
C LEU A 498 25.58 5.39 -13.26
N LYS A 499 24.44 5.80 -13.81
CA LYS A 499 23.42 4.89 -14.34
C LYS A 499 22.69 5.53 -15.49
N ILE A 500 22.29 4.73 -16.46
CA ILE A 500 21.42 5.11 -17.57
C ILE A 500 20.30 4.08 -17.74
N TYR A 501 19.20 4.54 -18.33
CA TYR A 501 18.08 3.69 -18.71
C TYR A 501 18.01 3.61 -20.23
N ARG A 502 17.96 2.38 -20.77
CA ARG A 502 18.01 2.15 -22.20
C ARG A 502 17.02 1.08 -22.62
N TRP A 503 16.43 1.28 -23.79
CA TRP A 503 15.58 0.27 -24.42
C TRP A 503 16.45 -0.80 -25.03
N VAL A 504 16.04 -2.05 -24.88
CA VAL A 504 16.80 -3.21 -25.34
C VAL A 504 15.87 -4.28 -25.91
N LYS A 505 16.38 -5.05 -26.88
CA LYS A 505 15.79 -6.31 -27.34
C LYS A 505 16.79 -7.43 -27.08
N ARG A 506 16.33 -8.59 -26.65
CA ARG A 506 17.19 -9.77 -26.59
C ARG A 506 17.21 -10.45 -27.96
N ILE A 507 18.40 -10.51 -28.57
CA ILE A 507 18.60 -11.01 -29.93
C ILE A 507 19.38 -12.33 -29.97
N GLY A 508 19.92 -12.74 -28.84
CA GLY A 508 20.59 -14.03 -28.68
C GLY A 508 20.62 -14.44 -27.20
N ASP A 509 21.34 -15.52 -26.93
CA ASP A 509 21.46 -16.10 -25.59
C ASP A 509 22.20 -15.16 -24.64
N ASP A 510 23.30 -14.57 -25.09
CA ASP A 510 24.17 -13.63 -24.39
C ASP A 510 24.23 -12.25 -25.06
N LYS A 511 23.33 -12.00 -26.03
CA LYS A 511 23.33 -10.77 -26.85
C LYS A 511 22.08 -9.91 -26.68
N LEU A 512 22.34 -8.62 -26.54
CA LEU A 512 21.32 -7.57 -26.43
C LEU A 512 21.52 -6.53 -27.54
N SER A 513 20.43 -6.13 -28.18
CA SER A 513 20.40 -4.96 -29.06
C SER A 513 19.90 -3.77 -28.25
N VAL A 514 20.77 -2.82 -27.94
CA VAL A 514 20.53 -1.68 -27.03
C VAL A 514 20.43 -0.37 -27.81
N CYS A 515 19.34 0.37 -27.61
CA CYS A 515 19.14 1.70 -28.17
C CYS A 515 19.93 2.74 -27.35
N LEU A 516 21.21 2.98 -27.67
CA LEU A 516 22.13 3.72 -26.81
C LEU A 516 21.95 5.25 -26.83
N ASN A 517 21.56 5.81 -27.96
CA ASN A 517 21.48 7.27 -28.16
C ASN A 517 20.14 7.88 -27.72
N ARG A 518 19.16 7.07 -27.27
CA ARG A 518 17.85 7.57 -26.83
C ARG A 518 17.47 7.06 -25.45
N ALA A 519 17.37 8.00 -24.52
CA ALA A 519 16.84 7.76 -23.19
C ALA A 519 15.30 7.70 -23.20
N PRO A 520 14.67 7.04 -22.22
CA PRO A 520 13.24 7.23 -21.97
C PRO A 520 12.93 8.72 -21.69
N PRO A 521 11.71 9.20 -21.98
CA PRO A 521 11.36 10.63 -21.85
C PRO A 521 11.44 11.18 -20.43
N LYS A 522 11.34 10.29 -19.45
CA LYS A 522 11.47 10.55 -18.02
C LYS A 522 12.31 9.44 -17.42
N ASP A 523 13.04 9.75 -16.36
CA ASP A 523 13.67 8.70 -15.55
C ASP A 523 12.55 7.80 -15.00
N PRO A 524 12.56 6.51 -15.34
CA PRO A 524 11.56 5.58 -14.83
C PRO A 524 11.72 5.47 -13.31
N GLN A 525 10.61 5.36 -12.57
CA GLN A 525 10.67 4.84 -11.21
C GLN A 525 11.26 3.43 -11.28
N TRP A 526 12.49 3.27 -10.80
CA TRP A 526 13.27 2.05 -10.96
C TRP A 526 13.47 1.32 -9.65
#